data_AF-A0A3S1JJC3-F1
#
_entry.id   AF-A0A3S1JJC3-F1
#
_cell.length_a   1.000
_cell.length_b   1.000
_cell.length_c   1.000
_cell.angle_alpha   90.00
_cell.angle_beta   90.00
_cell.angle_gamma   90.00
#
_symmetry.space_group_name_H-M   'P 1'
#
loop_
_entity.id
_entity.type
_entity.pdbx_description
1 polymer ?
#
loop_
_entity_poly.entity_id
_entity_poly.type
_entity_poly.pdbx_seq_one_letter_code
_entity_poly.pdbx_strand_id
1 'polypeptide(L)'
;MSNTGTRYRPIFAWAALAVLFAVGAAQSAATSKETRPALPSDTRTAEQLFADAPDGVDPVVTGPVSTAFKQRQEAANCDRAVWPNIPTVCYPD
;
A
#
# COMPACT_ATOMS: atom_id res chain seq x y z
N MET A 1 -9.16 -47.23 38.17
CA MET A 1 -8.24 -46.30 37.47
C MET A 1 -8.97 -45.75 36.23
N SER A 2 -9.77 -44.69 36.38
CA SER A 2 -10.58 -44.16 35.29
C SER A 2 -9.73 -43.31 34.33
N ASN A 3 -9.34 -43.91 33.20
CA ASN A 3 -8.59 -43.27 32.11
C ASN A 3 -9.49 -42.41 31.19
N THR A 4 -10.41 -41.63 31.75
CA THR A 4 -11.31 -40.74 30.99
C THR A 4 -10.73 -39.34 30.76
N GLY A 5 -9.74 -38.92 31.56
CA GLY A 5 -9.15 -37.58 31.45
C GLY A 5 -8.29 -37.34 30.20
N THR A 6 -7.77 -38.40 29.57
CA THR A 6 -6.82 -38.27 28.45
C THR A 6 -7.51 -38.11 27.09
N ARG A 7 -8.75 -38.59 26.93
CA ARG A 7 -9.47 -38.54 25.64
C ARG A 7 -9.99 -37.15 25.26
N TYR A 8 -10.24 -36.28 26.23
CA TYR A 8 -10.81 -34.94 26.00
C TYR A 8 -9.75 -33.83 25.92
N ARG A 9 -8.52 -34.08 26.37
CA ARG A 9 -7.39 -33.14 26.28
C ARG A 9 -7.09 -32.63 24.86
N PRO A 10 -7.07 -33.44 23.79
CA PRO A 10 -6.75 -32.93 22.47
C PRO A 10 -7.85 -32.01 21.93
N ILE A 11 -9.11 -32.30 22.23
CA ILE A 11 -10.26 -31.51 21.75
C ILE A 11 -10.22 -30.10 22.35
N PHE A 12 -9.93 -29.98 23.65
CA PHE A 12 -9.74 -28.67 24.28
C PHE A 12 -8.52 -27.91 23.76
N ALA A 13 -7.42 -28.62 23.44
CA ALA A 13 -6.23 -28.00 22.87
C ALA A 13 -6.50 -27.41 21.47
N TRP A 14 -7.24 -28.12 20.61
CA TRP A 14 -7.63 -27.62 19.29
C TRP A 14 -8.61 -26.44 19.37
N ALA A 15 -9.57 -26.47 20.30
CA ALA A 15 -10.50 -25.37 20.50
C ALA A 15 -9.80 -24.08 20.96
N ALA A 16 -8.84 -24.19 21.88
CA ALA A 16 -8.03 -23.04 22.32
C ALA A 16 -7.17 -22.48 21.17
N LEU A 17 -6.61 -23.35 20.32
CA LEU A 17 -5.83 -22.95 19.15
C LEU A 17 -6.68 -22.18 18.13
N ALA A 18 -7.91 -22.62 17.87
CA ALA A 18 -8.84 -21.94 16.95
C ALA A 18 -9.19 -20.52 17.43
N VAL A 19 -9.37 -20.33 18.74
CA VAL A 19 -9.60 -19.00 19.33
C VAL A 19 -8.37 -18.10 19.19
N LEU A 20 -7.15 -18.64 19.35
CA LEU A 20 -5.91 -17.88 19.15
C LEU A 20 -5.70 -17.47 17.69
N PHE A 21 -6.05 -18.31 16.72
CA PHE A 21 -5.96 -17.97 15.29
C PHE A 21 -6.96 -16.87 14.87
N ALA A 22 -8.17 -16.84 15.45
CA ALA A 22 -9.16 -15.81 15.15
C ALA A 22 -8.72 -14.40 15.61
N VAL A 23 -7.88 -14.31 16.65
CA VAL A 23 -7.33 -13.03 17.17
C VAL A 23 -6.07 -12.60 16.40
N GLY A 24 -5.34 -13.52 15.79
CA GLY A 24 -4.07 -13.23 15.11
C GLY A 24 -4.16 -12.77 13.66
N ALA A 25 -5.31 -12.95 12.98
CA ALA A 25 -5.44 -12.70 11.54
C ALA A 25 -5.45 -11.20 11.15
N ALA A 26 -5.57 -10.27 12.10
CA ALA A 26 -5.64 -8.83 11.80
C ALA A 26 -4.28 -8.17 11.52
N GLN A 27 -3.15 -8.85 11.78
CA GLN A 27 -1.82 -8.22 11.77
C GLN A 27 -1.04 -8.41 10.46
N SER A 28 -1.58 -9.17 9.49
CA SER A 28 -0.97 -9.38 8.18
C SER A 28 -1.56 -8.51 7.07
N ALA A 29 -2.13 -7.36 7.43
CA ALA A 29 -1.97 -6.20 6.57
C ALA A 29 -0.66 -5.58 7.01
N ALA A 30 0.37 -5.62 6.16
CA ALA A 30 1.39 -4.58 6.22
C ALA A 30 0.61 -3.26 6.08
N THR A 31 0.22 -2.69 7.21
CA THR A 31 -0.28 -1.33 7.28
C THR A 31 0.91 -0.54 6.79
N SER A 32 0.89 -0.24 5.50
CA SER A 32 1.65 0.82 4.88
C SER A 32 1.14 2.11 5.50
N LYS A 33 1.34 2.27 6.80
CA LYS A 33 1.63 3.54 7.39
C LYS A 33 3.03 3.88 6.89
N GLU A 34 3.14 4.13 5.59
CA GLU A 34 4.17 4.97 5.03
C GLU A 34 3.93 6.31 5.75
N THR A 35 4.48 6.42 6.95
CA THR A 35 4.80 7.70 7.58
C THR A 35 6.05 8.20 6.87
N ARG A 36 6.06 8.19 5.53
CA ARG A 36 6.67 9.30 4.84
C ARG A 36 5.72 10.43 5.22
N PRO A 37 6.20 11.49 5.91
CA PRO A 37 5.43 12.73 5.94
C PRO A 37 4.91 12.90 4.52
N ALA A 38 3.60 13.03 4.31
CA ALA A 38 3.09 13.40 3.00
C ALA A 38 3.93 14.61 2.62
N LEU A 39 4.91 14.42 1.71
CA LEU A 39 5.77 15.51 1.32
C LEU A 39 4.78 16.57 0.89
N PRO A 40 4.86 17.80 1.43
CA PRO A 40 3.88 18.83 1.16
C PRO A 40 3.66 18.81 -0.34
N SER A 41 2.42 18.48 -0.76
CA SER A 41 2.12 18.23 -2.17
C SER A 41 2.77 19.34 -2.95
N ASP A 42 3.76 19.00 -3.78
CA ASP A 42 4.55 20.03 -4.45
C ASP A 42 3.56 20.92 -5.19
N THR A 43 3.47 22.18 -4.76
CA THR A 43 2.45 23.11 -5.25
C THR A 43 2.78 23.58 -6.67
N ARG A 44 3.99 23.25 -7.14
CA ARG A 44 4.42 23.49 -8.51
C ARG A 44 3.64 22.60 -9.48
N THR A 45 3.39 23.12 -10.67
CA THR A 45 2.87 22.32 -11.79
C THR A 45 3.98 21.43 -12.36
N ALA A 46 3.61 20.44 -13.18
CA ALA A 46 4.58 19.58 -13.85
C ALA A 46 5.59 20.39 -14.71
N GLU A 47 5.16 21.49 -15.32
CA GLU A 47 5.99 22.37 -16.16
C GLU A 47 7.02 23.11 -15.33
N GLN A 48 6.64 23.48 -14.10
CA GLN A 48 7.54 24.15 -13.18
C GLN A 48 8.56 23.17 -12.58
N LEU A 49 8.21 21.89 -12.48
CA LEU A 49 9.12 20.83 -12.05
C LEU A 49 10.10 20.42 -13.16
N PHE A 50 9.62 20.31 -14.40
CA PHE A 50 10.39 19.90 -15.57
C PHE A 50 10.50 21.04 -16.59
N ALA A 51 10.99 22.19 -16.13
CA ALA A 51 11.10 23.41 -16.95
C ALA A 51 12.13 23.27 -18.10
N ASP A 52 13.01 22.28 -18.03
CA ASP A 52 13.98 21.90 -19.04
C ASP A 52 13.42 20.94 -20.11
N ALA A 53 12.19 20.45 -19.94
CA ALA A 53 11.50 19.55 -20.85
C ALA A 53 10.32 20.26 -21.56
N PRO A 54 10.57 21.01 -22.66
CA PRO A 54 9.52 21.74 -23.37
C PRO A 54 8.46 20.80 -23.99
N ASP A 55 8.88 19.59 -24.37
CA ASP A 55 7.99 18.55 -24.92
C ASP A 55 7.32 17.69 -23.83
N GLY A 56 7.65 17.94 -22.57
CA GLY A 56 7.06 17.29 -21.41
C GLY A 56 7.69 15.97 -20.98
N VAL A 57 7.21 15.48 -19.85
CA VAL A 57 7.63 14.23 -19.22
C VAL A 57 6.41 13.33 -19.04
N ASP A 58 6.52 12.07 -19.44
CA ASP A 58 5.47 11.06 -19.24
C ASP A 58 5.50 10.56 -17.78
N PRO A 59 4.36 10.55 -17.05
CA PRO A 59 4.29 10.02 -15.70
C PRO A 59 4.39 8.48 -15.61
N VAL A 60 4.45 7.76 -16.74
CA VAL A 60 4.59 6.30 -16.77
C VAL A 60 5.96 5.87 -16.25
N VAL A 61 5.96 5.14 -15.12
CA VAL A 61 7.17 4.57 -14.53
C VAL A 61 7.40 3.15 -15.07
N THR A 62 8.52 2.93 -15.75
CA THR A 62 8.90 1.62 -16.33
C THR A 62 9.57 0.67 -15.33
N GLY A 63 9.96 1.16 -14.15
CA GLY A 63 10.59 0.39 -13.08
C GLY A 63 9.60 -0.14 -12.02
N PRO A 64 10.07 -0.98 -11.08
CA PRO A 64 9.26 -1.43 -9.96
C PRO A 64 8.90 -0.24 -9.06
N VAL A 65 7.62 -0.10 -8.75
CA VAL A 65 7.09 0.91 -7.83
C VAL A 65 6.32 0.25 -6.69
N SER A 66 6.24 0.94 -5.56
CA SER A 66 5.46 0.47 -4.41
C SER A 66 3.97 0.41 -4.72
N THR A 67 3.24 -0.45 -4.03
CA THR A 67 1.77 -0.53 -4.12
C THR A 67 1.09 0.78 -3.71
N ALA A 68 1.63 1.45 -2.69
CA ALA A 68 1.13 2.76 -2.26
C ALA A 68 1.27 3.84 -3.34
N PHE A 69 2.34 3.80 -4.14
CA PHE A 69 2.50 4.73 -5.27
C PHE A 69 1.49 4.45 -6.38
N LYS A 70 1.30 3.17 -6.75
CA LYS A 70 0.27 2.79 -7.74
C LYS A 70 -1.13 3.25 -7.34
N GLN A 71 -1.49 3.07 -6.07
CA GLN A 71 -2.78 3.55 -5.54
C GLN A 71 -2.93 5.07 -5.67
N ARG A 72 -1.86 5.85 -5.46
CA ARG A 72 -1.90 7.30 -5.67
C ARG A 72 -2.05 7.66 -7.14
N GLN A 73 -1.36 6.95 -8.03
CA GLN A 73 -1.48 7.18 -9.48
C GLN A 73 -2.89 6.91 -9.99
N GLU A 74 -3.51 5.80 -9.55
CA GLU A 74 -4.89 5.46 -9.86
C GLU A 74 -5.88 6.50 -9.30
N ALA A 75 -5.71 6.91 -8.04
CA ALA A 75 -6.57 7.91 -7.42
C ALA A 75 -6.50 9.29 -8.12
N ALA A 76 -5.36 9.60 -8.75
CA ALA A 76 -5.13 10.83 -9.49
C ALA A 76 -5.43 10.72 -11.00
N ASN A 77 -5.87 9.55 -11.50
CA ASN A 77 -6.10 9.28 -12.93
C ASN A 77 -4.87 9.60 -13.81
N CYS A 78 -3.68 9.24 -13.34
CA CYS A 78 -2.42 9.55 -14.03
C CYS A 78 -2.31 8.89 -15.42
N ASP A 79 -3.02 7.80 -15.66
CA ASP A 79 -3.12 7.12 -16.96
C ASP A 79 -3.82 7.96 -18.04
N ARG A 80 -4.59 8.97 -17.64
CA ARG A 80 -5.33 9.87 -18.53
C ARG A 80 -4.78 11.28 -18.54
N ALA A 81 -3.78 11.56 -17.71
CA ALA A 81 -3.19 12.87 -17.60
C ALA A 81 -2.38 13.18 -18.87
N VAL A 82 -2.47 14.43 -19.34
CA VAL A 82 -1.80 14.87 -20.57
C VAL A 82 -1.00 16.12 -20.24
N TRP A 83 0.29 16.10 -20.58
CA TRP A 83 1.16 17.27 -20.45
C TRP A 83 0.52 18.51 -21.08
N PRO A 84 0.52 19.69 -20.44
CA PRO A 84 1.13 20.04 -19.13
C PRO A 84 0.31 19.64 -17.88
N ASN A 85 -0.92 19.20 -18.04
CA ASN A 85 -1.88 19.04 -16.95
C ASN A 85 -1.74 17.69 -16.22
N ILE A 86 -0.51 17.35 -15.83
CA ILE A 86 -0.20 16.12 -15.09
C ILE A 86 -0.04 16.46 -13.60
N PRO A 87 -0.85 15.85 -12.71
CA PRO A 87 -0.67 16.01 -11.27
C PRO A 87 0.73 15.57 -10.84
N THR A 88 1.38 16.34 -9.97
CA THR A 88 2.76 16.04 -9.52
C THR A 88 2.87 14.71 -8.77
N VAL A 89 1.79 14.27 -8.13
CA VAL A 89 1.66 12.95 -7.50
C VAL A 89 1.82 11.77 -8.47
N CYS A 90 1.69 12.01 -9.78
CA CYS A 90 1.91 11.01 -10.80
C CYS A 90 3.39 10.66 -11.00
N TYR A 91 4.30 11.50 -10.53
CA TYR A 91 5.74 11.26 -10.57
C TYR A 91 6.22 10.64 -9.26
N PRO A 92 7.18 9.70 -9.33
CA PRO A 92 7.86 9.22 -8.14
C PRO A 92 8.70 10.36 -7.54
N ASP A 93 8.83 10.36 -6.20
CA ASP A 93 9.76 11.25 -5.47
C ASP A 93 11.23 10.95 -5.83
#